data_AF-A0A182JZY5-F1
#
_entry.id   AF-A0A182JZY5-F1
#
_cell.length_a   1.000
_cell.length_b   1.000
_cell.length_c   1.000
_cell.angle_alpha   90.00
_cell.angle_beta   90.00
_cell.angle_gamma   90.00
#
_symmetry.space_group_name_H-M   'P 1'
#
loop_
_entity.id
_entity.type
_entity.pdbx_description
1 polymer ?
#
loop_
_entity_poly.entity_id
_entity_poly.type
_entity_poly.pdbx_seq_one_letter_code
_entity_poly.pdbx_strand_id
1 'polypeptide(L)'
;MEPIDTKEQRREKAVYHLETCFNTINHMLIGYVTFYLSYYSYTRGFGKLFTWHIFLCSIGYQFFMAESLLTLYSANSWTNRYSIATKRHLHWILQAIGCIAIFVGIVIEIYIKEDAGRRHFRSDHAITGLVSLIFIAQLILNGIAAMYTVKIKHIIKPLYVKMCHYLTGIVAFVIGITSLALEYTPRMISVQHKHMLIAFSTITTALTLVGVCKTMFNQFRNLCKS
;
A
#
# COMPACT_ATOMS: atom_id res chain seq x y z
N MET A 1 -33.86 -2.71 32.57
CA MET A 1 -32.45 -3.11 32.36
C MET A 1 -32.01 -2.66 30.96
N GLU A 2 -32.15 -1.35 30.66
CA GLU A 2 -32.23 -0.85 29.26
C GLU A 2 -31.69 0.59 28.96
N PRO A 3 -30.67 1.13 29.66
CA PRO A 3 -29.95 2.33 29.17
C PRO A 3 -28.51 2.09 28.67
N ILE A 4 -27.93 0.92 28.99
CA ILE A 4 -26.53 0.58 28.63
C ILE A 4 -26.42 0.23 27.14
N ASP A 5 -27.37 -0.57 26.64
CA ASP A 5 -27.43 -1.06 25.25
C ASP A 5 -27.52 0.10 24.23
N THR A 6 -28.38 1.09 24.49
CA THR A 6 -28.56 2.26 23.61
C THR A 6 -27.32 3.16 23.52
N LYS A 7 -26.53 3.25 24.60
CA LYS A 7 -25.31 4.08 24.63
C LYS A 7 -24.16 3.39 23.89
N GLU A 8 -24.05 2.08 24.06
CA GLU A 8 -23.07 1.25 23.35
C GLU A 8 -23.35 1.24 21.84
N GLN A 9 -24.59 1.01 21.45
CA GLN A 9 -25.02 1.04 20.05
C GLN A 9 -24.78 2.41 19.38
N ARG A 10 -25.03 3.52 20.10
CA ARG A 10 -24.71 4.88 19.61
C ARG A 10 -23.21 5.07 19.41
N ARG A 11 -22.39 4.56 20.33
CA ARG A 11 -20.93 4.66 20.25
C ARG A 11 -20.39 3.88 19.06
N GLU A 12 -20.85 2.64 18.86
CA GLU A 12 -20.45 1.82 17.70
C GLU A 12 -20.80 2.49 16.37
N LYS A 13 -22.01 3.03 16.27
CA LYS A 13 -22.45 3.76 15.08
C LYS A 13 -21.58 5.00 14.84
N ALA A 14 -21.24 5.75 15.89
CA ALA A 14 -20.36 6.91 15.77
C ALA A 14 -18.94 6.52 15.31
N VAL A 15 -18.37 5.44 15.87
CA VAL A 15 -17.06 4.91 15.45
C VAL A 15 -17.08 4.49 13.99
N TYR A 16 -18.10 3.75 13.55
CA TYR A 16 -18.26 3.34 12.16
C TYR A 16 -18.34 4.53 11.19
N HIS A 17 -19.10 5.57 11.53
CA HIS A 17 -19.18 6.78 10.71
C HIS A 17 -17.85 7.54 10.64
N LEU A 18 -17.12 7.62 11.75
CA LEU A 18 -15.77 8.21 11.76
C LEU A 18 -14.80 7.42 10.89
N GLU A 19 -14.77 6.09 11.00
CA GLU A 19 -13.93 5.23 10.16
C GLU A 19 -14.24 5.38 8.68
N THR A 20 -15.53 5.46 8.33
CA THR A 20 -16.01 5.70 6.96
C THR A 20 -15.54 7.06 6.44
N CYS A 21 -15.61 8.10 7.28
CA CYS A 21 -15.15 9.45 6.95
C CYS A 21 -13.63 9.47 6.68
N PHE A 22 -12.83 8.92 7.61
CA PHE A 22 -11.39 8.82 7.43
C PHE A 22 -11.00 7.97 6.21
N ASN A 23 -11.73 6.88 5.94
CA ASN A 23 -11.52 6.08 4.74
C ASN A 23 -11.76 6.89 3.45
N THR A 24 -12.82 7.70 3.44
CA THR A 24 -13.14 8.54 2.28
C THR A 24 -12.07 9.62 2.07
N ILE A 25 -11.64 10.27 3.15
CA ILE A 25 -10.53 11.23 3.11
C ILE A 25 -9.26 10.53 2.59
N ASN A 26 -8.98 9.31 3.03
CA ASN A 26 -7.83 8.54 2.59
C ASN A 26 -7.84 8.29 1.07
N HIS A 27 -8.96 7.86 0.49
CA HIS A 27 -9.10 7.70 -0.96
C HIS A 27 -8.86 9.02 -1.71
N MET A 28 -9.38 10.14 -1.20
CA MET A 28 -9.16 11.46 -1.82
C MET A 28 -7.69 11.87 -1.79
N LEU A 29 -7.00 11.63 -0.67
CA LEU A 29 -5.57 11.93 -0.53
C LEU A 29 -4.70 11.01 -1.39
N ILE A 30 -5.03 9.71 -1.46
CA ILE A 30 -4.40 8.74 -2.39
C ILE A 30 -4.53 9.24 -3.82
N GLY A 31 -5.75 9.60 -4.23
CA GLY A 31 -6.04 10.17 -5.53
C GLY A 31 -5.23 11.44 -5.78
N TYR A 32 -5.20 12.37 -4.83
CA TYR A 32 -4.45 13.63 -4.96
C TYR A 32 -2.96 13.39 -5.24
N VAL A 33 -2.27 12.60 -4.41
CA VAL A 33 -0.82 12.32 -4.58
C VAL A 33 -0.57 11.63 -5.92
N THR A 34 -1.41 10.66 -6.26
CA THR A 34 -1.30 9.89 -7.52
C THR A 34 -1.49 10.79 -8.74
N PHE A 35 -2.54 11.61 -8.78
CA PHE A 35 -2.82 12.49 -9.91
C PHE A 35 -1.73 13.56 -10.04
N TYR A 36 -1.25 14.12 -8.93
CA TYR A 36 -0.18 15.12 -8.97
C TYR A 36 1.11 14.56 -9.58
N LEU A 37 1.56 13.37 -9.12
CA LEU A 37 2.79 12.74 -9.63
C LEU A 37 2.63 12.23 -11.07
N SER A 38 1.42 11.79 -11.43
CA SER A 38 1.10 11.41 -12.81
C SER A 38 1.15 12.63 -13.73
N TYR A 39 0.56 13.75 -13.30
CA TYR A 39 0.62 15.02 -14.02
C TYR A 39 2.05 15.55 -14.13
N TYR A 40 2.84 15.43 -13.06
CA TYR A 40 4.27 15.76 -13.09
C TYR A 40 5.01 14.96 -14.17
N SER A 41 4.77 13.65 -14.23
CA SER A 41 5.40 12.78 -15.23
C SER A 41 4.97 13.13 -16.65
N TYR A 42 3.67 13.40 -16.84
CA TYR A 42 3.09 13.82 -18.11
C TYR A 42 3.69 15.14 -18.62
N THR A 43 3.75 16.18 -17.78
CA THR A 43 4.31 17.50 -18.16
C THR A 43 5.81 17.46 -18.48
N ARG A 44 6.55 16.49 -17.94
CA ARG A 44 7.96 16.24 -18.27
C ARG A 44 8.16 15.36 -19.51
N GLY A 45 7.07 14.78 -20.03
CA GLY A 45 7.02 13.97 -21.23
C GLY A 45 7.50 12.53 -21.02
N PHE A 46 6.76 11.58 -21.61
CA PHE A 46 7.07 10.15 -21.59
C PHE A 46 8.13 9.70 -22.62
N GLY A 47 8.77 10.65 -23.32
CA GLY A 47 9.93 10.36 -24.15
C GLY A 47 11.21 10.04 -23.35
N LYS A 48 11.23 10.38 -22.05
CA LYS A 48 12.35 10.07 -21.15
C LYS A 48 11.99 8.85 -20.31
N LEU A 49 12.81 7.81 -20.32
CA LEU A 49 12.57 6.61 -19.50
C LEU A 49 12.45 6.94 -18.00
N PHE A 50 13.16 7.96 -17.52
CA PHE A 50 13.08 8.39 -16.13
C PHE A 50 11.67 8.85 -15.71
N THR A 51 10.88 9.45 -16.62
CA THR A 51 9.51 9.86 -16.27
C THR A 51 8.57 8.66 -16.18
N TRP A 52 8.83 7.58 -16.93
CA TRP A 52 8.15 6.29 -16.75
C TRP A 52 8.45 5.67 -15.39
N HIS A 53 9.71 5.71 -14.93
CA HIS A 53 10.06 5.25 -13.59
C HIS A 53 9.22 5.97 -12.51
N ILE A 54 9.18 7.31 -12.56
CA ILE A 54 8.39 8.12 -11.61
C ILE A 54 6.91 7.73 -11.68
N PHE A 55 6.33 7.69 -12.87
CA PHE A 55 4.91 7.39 -13.06
C PHE A 55 4.55 5.99 -12.53
N LEU A 56 5.27 4.96 -12.98
CA LEU A 56 4.96 3.57 -12.66
C LEU A 56 5.16 3.25 -11.17
N CYS A 57 6.24 3.73 -10.56
CA CYS A 57 6.48 3.56 -9.12
C CYS A 57 5.43 4.32 -8.29
N SER A 58 5.07 5.54 -8.70
CA SER A 58 4.07 6.35 -7.99
C SER A 58 2.69 5.72 -8.04
N ILE A 59 2.18 5.36 -9.23
CA ILE A 59 0.85 4.71 -9.34
C ILE A 59 0.86 3.33 -8.69
N GLY A 60 1.98 2.60 -8.76
CA GLY A 60 2.09 1.27 -8.20
C GLY A 60 1.99 1.27 -6.68
N TYR A 61 2.81 2.07 -5.99
CA TYR A 61 2.76 2.16 -4.52
C TYR A 61 1.57 2.99 -4.04
N GLN A 62 1.45 4.23 -4.50
CA GLN A 62 0.50 5.18 -3.90
C GLN A 62 -0.96 4.85 -4.23
N PHE A 63 -1.24 4.33 -5.42
CA PHE A 63 -2.60 4.03 -5.85
C PHE A 63 -2.91 2.53 -5.75
N PHE A 64 -2.33 1.69 -6.60
CA PHE A 64 -2.74 0.29 -6.71
C PHE A 64 -2.53 -0.51 -5.44
N MET A 65 -1.35 -0.42 -4.79
CA MET A 65 -1.12 -1.10 -3.52
C MET A 65 -1.98 -0.55 -2.38
N ALA A 66 -2.14 0.78 -2.29
CA ALA A 66 -2.96 1.38 -1.24
C ALA A 66 -4.44 0.98 -1.38
N GLU A 67 -5.01 1.10 -2.58
CA GLU A 67 -6.39 0.70 -2.88
C GLU A 67 -6.61 -0.81 -2.71
N SER A 68 -5.60 -1.62 -3.04
CA SER A 68 -5.63 -3.06 -2.78
C SER A 68 -5.79 -3.37 -1.29
N LEU A 69 -5.09 -2.67 -0.40
CA LEU A 69 -5.23 -2.83 1.05
C LEU A 69 -6.60 -2.35 1.54
N LEU A 70 -7.08 -1.19 1.06
CA LEU A 70 -8.38 -0.64 1.43
C LEU A 70 -9.55 -1.52 0.98
N THR A 71 -9.39 -2.27 -0.11
CA THR A 71 -10.41 -3.22 -0.60
C THR A 71 -10.83 -4.24 0.47
N LEU A 72 -9.91 -4.63 1.36
CA LEU A 72 -10.16 -5.58 2.44
C LEU A 72 -10.58 -4.92 3.76
N TYR A 73 -10.57 -3.58 3.84
CA TYR A 73 -10.96 -2.86 5.04
C TYR A 73 -12.47 -2.94 5.26
N SER A 74 -12.89 -3.26 6.49
CA SER A 74 -14.30 -3.47 6.83
C SER A 74 -15.14 -2.19 6.71
N ALA A 75 -14.57 -1.04 7.07
CA ALA A 75 -15.22 0.27 6.96
C ALA A 75 -14.94 0.99 5.63
N ASN A 76 -14.47 0.27 4.60
CA ASN A 76 -14.33 0.85 3.27
C ASN A 76 -15.70 1.00 2.59
N SER A 77 -16.13 2.24 2.42
CA SER A 77 -17.38 2.62 1.77
C SER A 77 -17.53 2.09 0.34
N TRP A 78 -16.43 1.99 -0.42
CA TRP A 78 -16.46 1.59 -1.83
C TRP A 78 -16.72 0.11 -2.03
N THR A 79 -16.34 -0.71 -1.04
CA THR A 79 -16.44 -2.17 -1.14
C THR A 79 -17.36 -2.78 -0.09
N ASN A 80 -17.99 -1.98 0.79
CA ASN A 80 -18.82 -2.49 1.89
C ASN A 80 -19.99 -3.41 1.43
N ARG A 81 -20.50 -3.23 0.22
CA ARG A 81 -21.56 -4.08 -0.38
C ARG A 81 -21.05 -5.35 -1.05
N TYR A 82 -19.73 -5.48 -1.23
CA TYR A 82 -19.14 -6.62 -1.92
C TYR A 82 -18.93 -7.81 -0.98
N SER A 83 -19.11 -9.02 -1.54
CA SER A 83 -18.80 -10.26 -0.83
C SER A 83 -17.31 -10.34 -0.47
N ILE A 84 -16.97 -11.11 0.57
CA ILE A 84 -15.57 -11.35 0.95
C ILE A 84 -14.76 -11.96 -0.20
N ALA A 85 -15.39 -12.84 -1.01
CA ALA A 85 -14.75 -13.44 -2.17
C ALA A 85 -14.41 -12.39 -3.23
N THR A 86 -15.34 -11.48 -3.53
CA THR A 86 -15.15 -10.36 -4.47
C THR A 86 -14.06 -9.41 -3.98
N LYS A 87 -14.10 -9.03 -2.69
CA LYS A 87 -13.05 -8.17 -2.09
C LYS A 87 -11.67 -8.80 -2.21
N ARG A 88 -11.54 -10.09 -1.91
CA ARG A 88 -10.28 -10.82 -2.08
C ARG A 88 -9.83 -10.84 -3.53
N HIS A 89 -10.75 -10.99 -4.48
CA HIS A 89 -10.44 -10.99 -5.91
C HIS A 89 -9.91 -9.63 -6.37
N LEU A 90 -10.60 -8.54 -6.02
CA LEU A 90 -10.17 -7.18 -6.30
C LEU A 90 -8.80 -6.88 -5.65
N HIS A 91 -8.61 -7.29 -4.39
CA HIS A 91 -7.36 -7.11 -3.66
C HIS A 91 -6.16 -7.66 -4.43
N TRP A 92 -6.19 -8.94 -4.82
CA TRP A 92 -5.01 -9.52 -5.47
C TRP A 92 -4.79 -8.99 -6.89
N ILE A 93 -5.85 -8.62 -7.63
CA ILE A 93 -5.73 -7.99 -8.95
C ILE A 93 -5.04 -6.64 -8.83
N LEU A 94 -5.55 -5.76 -7.96
CA LEU A 94 -4.95 -4.44 -7.73
C LEU A 94 -3.51 -4.58 -7.24
N GLN A 95 -3.25 -5.54 -6.34
CA GLN A 95 -1.91 -5.81 -5.83
C GLN A 95 -0.97 -6.26 -6.96
N ALA A 96 -1.42 -7.16 -7.84
CA ALA A 96 -0.62 -7.64 -8.96
C ALA A 96 -0.28 -6.52 -9.96
N ILE A 97 -1.27 -5.69 -10.32
CA ILE A 97 -1.05 -4.53 -11.20
C ILE A 97 -0.04 -3.58 -10.58
N GLY A 98 -0.20 -3.25 -9.28
CA GLY A 98 0.72 -2.39 -8.56
C GLY A 98 2.14 -2.94 -8.52
N CYS A 99 2.31 -4.22 -8.16
CA CYS A 99 3.61 -4.87 -8.12
C CYS A 99 4.30 -4.92 -9.50
N ILE A 100 3.55 -5.18 -10.57
CA ILE A 100 4.09 -5.18 -11.94
C ILE A 100 4.55 -3.77 -12.32
N ALA A 101 3.74 -2.74 -12.05
CA ALA A 101 4.11 -1.36 -12.33
C ALA A 101 5.41 -0.97 -11.60
N ILE A 102 5.50 -1.27 -10.30
CA ILE A 102 6.70 -1.01 -9.49
C ILE A 102 7.93 -1.74 -10.06
N PHE A 103 7.79 -3.03 -10.36
CA PHE A 103 8.87 -3.83 -10.91
C PHE A 103 9.39 -3.24 -12.22
N VAL A 104 8.50 -2.93 -13.15
CA VAL A 104 8.87 -2.30 -14.43
C VAL A 104 9.53 -0.94 -14.20
N GLY A 105 8.97 -0.11 -13.31
CA GLY A 105 9.54 1.19 -12.96
C GLY A 105 10.97 1.09 -12.43
N ILE A 106 11.26 0.14 -11.53
CA ILE A 106 12.59 -0.06 -10.98
C ILE A 106 13.56 -0.63 -12.04
N VAL A 107 13.12 -1.58 -12.87
CA VAL A 107 13.93 -2.12 -13.97
C VAL A 107 14.34 -1.01 -14.95
N ILE A 108 13.43 -0.08 -15.26
CA ILE A 108 13.74 1.09 -16.09
C ILE A 108 14.85 1.94 -15.47
N GLU A 109 14.80 2.22 -14.17
CA GLU A 109 15.84 3.02 -13.51
C GLU A 109 17.20 2.30 -13.47
N ILE A 110 17.20 0.98 -13.24
CA ILE A 110 18.41 0.16 -13.33
C ILE A 110 19.01 0.28 -14.74
N TYR A 111 18.21 0.14 -15.79
CA TYR A 111 18.66 0.28 -17.17
C TYR A 111 19.26 1.67 -17.44
N ILE A 112 18.60 2.75 -17.00
CA ILE A 112 19.10 4.14 -17.16
C ILE A 112 20.45 4.35 -16.45
N LYS A 113 20.68 3.69 -15.32
CA LYS A 113 21.95 3.78 -14.59
C LYS A 113 23.05 3.00 -15.29
N GLU A 114 22.74 1.81 -15.78
CA GLU A 114 23.68 0.95 -16.49
C GLU A 114 24.14 1.58 -17.80
N ASP A 115 23.20 2.05 -18.63
CA ASP A 115 23.47 2.73 -19.91
C ASP A 115 24.38 3.96 -19.73
N ALA A 116 24.23 4.66 -18.60
CA ALA A 116 25.05 5.82 -18.25
C ALA A 116 26.38 5.46 -17.55
N GLY A 117 26.72 4.18 -17.36
CA GLY A 117 27.90 3.73 -16.63
C GLY A 117 27.93 4.15 -15.16
N ARG A 118 26.77 4.40 -14.55
CA ARG A 118 26.63 4.91 -13.19
C ARG A 118 26.45 3.77 -12.18
N ARG A 119 27.03 3.95 -11.00
CA ARG A 119 26.85 3.00 -9.89
C ARG A 119 25.39 2.96 -9.42
N HIS A 120 24.90 1.75 -9.16
CA HIS A 120 23.54 1.47 -8.67
C HIS A 120 23.42 1.64 -7.14
N PHE A 121 22.19 1.84 -6.66
CA PHE A 121 21.79 1.74 -5.24
C PHE A 121 22.64 2.53 -4.22
N ARG A 122 22.94 3.81 -4.52
CA ARG A 122 23.77 4.67 -3.65
C ARG A 122 22.98 5.65 -2.79
N SER A 123 21.82 6.11 -3.23
CA SER A 123 20.98 7.04 -2.48
C SER A 123 20.05 6.30 -1.54
N ASP A 124 19.58 6.99 -0.49
CA ASP A 124 18.58 6.46 0.43
C ASP A 124 17.30 6.03 -0.32
N HIS A 125 16.88 6.83 -1.31
CA HIS A 125 15.78 6.49 -2.22
C HIS A 125 16.02 5.14 -2.93
N ALA A 126 17.19 4.95 -3.54
CA ALA A 126 17.50 3.73 -4.29
C ALA A 126 17.65 2.50 -3.38
N ILE A 127 18.25 2.66 -2.20
CA ILE A 127 18.39 1.58 -1.20
C ILE A 127 17.02 1.16 -0.69
N THR A 128 16.19 2.11 -0.24
CA THR A 128 14.83 1.82 0.23
C THR A 128 13.96 1.24 -0.87
N GLY A 129 14.09 1.71 -2.11
CA GLY A 129 13.39 1.16 -3.28
C GLY A 129 13.76 -0.31 -3.54
N LEU A 130 15.04 -0.65 -3.46
CA LEU A 130 15.50 -2.04 -3.60
C LEU A 130 15.00 -2.92 -2.44
N VAL A 131 15.10 -2.45 -1.21
CA VAL A 131 14.61 -3.19 -0.04
C VAL A 131 13.11 -3.45 -0.18
N SER A 132 12.33 -2.44 -0.56
CA SER A 132 10.90 -2.62 -0.82
C SER A 132 10.64 -3.64 -1.93
N LEU A 133 11.41 -3.64 -3.02
CA LEU A 133 11.28 -4.63 -4.10
C LEU A 133 11.53 -6.07 -3.62
N ILE A 134 12.52 -6.28 -2.74
CA ILE A 134 12.78 -7.59 -2.11
C ILE A 134 11.57 -8.03 -1.28
N PHE A 135 11.00 -7.13 -0.47
CA PHE A 135 9.79 -7.43 0.30
C PHE A 135 8.56 -7.63 -0.60
N ILE A 136 8.46 -6.97 -1.77
CA ILE A 136 7.42 -7.25 -2.77
C ILE A 136 7.55 -8.67 -3.31
N ALA A 137 8.77 -9.14 -3.61
CA ALA A 137 8.97 -10.52 -4.05
C ALA A 137 8.50 -11.52 -2.99
N GLN A 138 8.84 -11.27 -1.72
CA GLN A 138 8.36 -12.08 -0.59
C GLN A 138 6.84 -11.98 -0.41
N LEU A 139 6.26 -10.79 -0.55
CA LEU A 139 4.82 -10.53 -0.48
C LEU A 139 4.07 -11.35 -1.53
N ILE A 140 4.56 -11.41 -2.77
CA ILE A 140 3.94 -12.19 -3.87
C ILE A 140 3.95 -13.68 -3.52
N LEU A 141 5.09 -14.21 -3.09
CA LEU A 141 5.21 -15.62 -2.67
C LEU A 141 4.25 -15.94 -1.51
N ASN A 142 4.23 -15.09 -0.48
CA ASN A 142 3.33 -15.22 0.66
C ASN A 142 1.85 -15.05 0.27
N GLY A 143 1.54 -14.19 -0.70
CA GLY A 143 0.19 -13.98 -1.21
C GLY A 143 -0.33 -15.21 -1.95
N ILE A 144 0.50 -15.82 -2.80
CA ILE A 144 0.18 -17.09 -3.47
C ILE A 144 -0.02 -18.18 -2.41
N ALA A 145 0.89 -18.32 -1.45
CA ALA A 145 0.75 -19.28 -0.35
C ALA A 145 -0.55 -19.04 0.45
N ALA A 146 -0.92 -17.78 0.72
CA ALA A 146 -2.14 -17.40 1.41
C ALA A 146 -3.41 -17.85 0.67
N MET A 147 -3.43 -17.75 -0.67
CA MET A 147 -4.54 -18.22 -1.51
C MET A 147 -4.72 -19.74 -1.45
N TYR A 148 -3.62 -20.50 -1.33
CA TYR A 148 -3.64 -21.96 -1.30
C TYR A 148 -3.52 -22.55 0.11
N THR A 149 -3.76 -21.77 1.15
CA THR A 149 -3.63 -22.19 2.57
C THR A 149 -4.35 -23.50 2.89
N VAL A 150 -5.52 -23.77 2.30
CA VAL A 150 -6.25 -25.02 2.51
C VAL A 150 -5.45 -26.24 2.02
N LYS A 151 -4.70 -26.11 0.92
CA LYS A 151 -3.88 -27.18 0.34
C LYS A 151 -2.60 -27.41 1.16
N ILE A 152 -1.99 -26.33 1.67
CA ILE A 152 -0.70 -26.40 2.40
C ILE A 152 -0.86 -26.49 3.93
N LYS A 153 -2.10 -26.58 4.45
CA LYS A 153 -2.39 -26.60 5.89
C LYS A 153 -1.72 -27.75 6.67
N HIS A 154 -1.33 -28.81 5.96
CA HIS A 154 -0.63 -29.97 6.51
C HIS A 154 0.87 -29.68 6.78
N ILE A 155 1.44 -28.67 6.11
CA ILE A 155 2.84 -28.24 6.28
C ILE A 155 2.93 -27.10 7.28
N ILE A 156 2.07 -26.08 7.11
CA ILE A 156 2.09 -24.86 7.92
C ILE A 156 0.67 -24.43 8.27
N LYS A 157 0.44 -24.01 9.52
CA LYS A 157 -0.89 -23.54 9.93
C LYS A 157 -1.28 -22.31 9.10
N PRO A 158 -2.50 -22.27 8.52
CA PRO A 158 -2.97 -21.15 7.70
C PRO A 158 -2.82 -19.77 8.33
N LEU A 159 -2.88 -19.71 9.66
CA LEU A 159 -2.70 -18.48 10.44
C LEU A 159 -1.31 -17.88 10.25
N TYR A 160 -0.23 -18.68 10.34
CA TYR A 160 1.13 -18.16 10.18
C TYR A 160 1.38 -17.67 8.75
N VAL A 161 0.87 -18.38 7.75
CA VAL A 161 0.96 -17.95 6.34
C VAL A 161 0.32 -16.58 6.14
N LYS A 162 -0.88 -16.37 6.70
CA LYS A 162 -1.58 -15.08 6.63
C LYS A 162 -0.83 -13.98 7.38
N MET A 163 -0.31 -14.25 8.58
CA MET A 163 0.48 -13.29 9.35
C MET A 163 1.76 -12.87 8.61
N CYS A 164 2.47 -13.82 8.00
CA CYS A 164 3.64 -13.52 7.17
C CYS A 164 3.26 -12.66 5.95
N HIS A 165 2.15 -12.96 5.27
CA HIS A 165 1.65 -12.15 4.17
C HIS A 165 1.33 -10.71 4.60
N TYR A 166 0.65 -10.52 5.74
CA TYR A 166 0.35 -9.19 6.26
C TYR A 166 1.62 -8.42 6.62
N LEU A 167 2.55 -9.02 7.37
CA LEU A 167 3.80 -8.37 7.77
C LEU A 167 4.63 -7.96 6.56
N THR A 168 4.87 -8.88 5.62
CA THR A 168 5.66 -8.58 4.42
C THR A 168 4.99 -7.52 3.54
N GLY A 169 3.66 -7.52 3.44
CA GLY A 169 2.90 -6.50 2.72
C GLY A 169 3.00 -5.12 3.35
N ILE A 170 2.89 -5.02 4.68
CA ILE A 170 3.04 -3.76 5.41
C ILE A 170 4.45 -3.20 5.22
N VAL A 171 5.48 -4.04 5.41
CA VAL A 171 6.88 -3.61 5.27
C VAL A 171 7.18 -3.16 3.85
N ALA A 172 6.77 -3.93 2.84
CA ALA A 172 6.90 -3.56 1.43
C ALA A 172 6.28 -2.19 1.15
N PHE A 173 5.02 -2.00 1.56
CA PHE A 173 4.26 -0.78 1.33
C PHE A 173 4.89 0.44 2.02
N VAL A 174 5.19 0.34 3.32
CA VAL A 174 5.76 1.47 4.10
C VAL A 174 7.12 1.90 3.57
N ILE A 175 8.02 0.93 3.31
CA ILE A 175 9.36 1.23 2.77
C ILE A 175 9.22 1.81 1.35
N GLY A 176 8.29 1.30 0.55
CA GLY A 176 8.01 1.82 -0.79
C GLY A 176 7.54 3.27 -0.80
N ILE A 177 6.56 3.62 0.05
CA ILE A 177 6.09 5.00 0.20
C ILE A 177 7.21 5.90 0.76
N THR A 178 8.03 5.39 1.68
CA THR A 178 9.19 6.13 2.20
C THR A 178 10.21 6.39 1.11
N SER A 179 10.47 5.42 0.24
CA SER A 179 11.33 5.59 -0.94
C SER A 179 10.80 6.70 -1.84
N LEU A 180 9.49 6.74 -2.14
CA LEU A 180 8.88 7.85 -2.90
C LEU A 180 9.10 9.19 -2.20
N ALA A 181 8.86 9.27 -0.89
CA ALA A 181 9.01 10.50 -0.11
C ALA A 181 10.45 11.04 -0.07
N LEU A 182 11.45 10.14 -0.07
CA LEU A 182 12.87 10.51 -0.09
C LEU A 182 13.30 11.18 -1.40
N GLU A 183 12.66 10.84 -2.52
CA GLU A 183 12.98 11.42 -3.83
C GLU A 183 12.34 12.80 -4.03
N TYR A 184 11.33 13.17 -3.22
CA TYR A 184 10.72 14.50 -3.27
C TYR A 184 11.73 15.59 -2.85
N THR A 185 12.39 16.15 -3.85
CA THR A 185 13.39 17.22 -3.67
C THR A 185 12.89 18.55 -4.22
N PRO A 186 13.41 19.69 -3.71
CA PRO A 186 13.14 21.00 -4.29
C PRO A 186 13.56 21.15 -5.76
N ARG A 187 14.40 20.23 -6.26
CA ARG A 187 14.78 20.15 -7.69
C ARG A 187 13.63 19.60 -8.54
N MET A 188 12.79 18.74 -7.97
CA MET A 188 11.64 18.18 -8.66
C MET A 188 10.43 19.09 -8.58
N ILE A 189 10.10 19.58 -7.38
CA ILE A 189 8.84 20.25 -7.05
C ILE A 189 9.07 21.42 -6.10
N SER A 190 8.13 22.38 -6.03
CA SER A 190 8.24 23.49 -5.09
C SER A 190 8.28 23.00 -3.63
N VAL A 191 8.89 23.78 -2.73
CA VAL A 191 9.04 23.42 -1.32
C VAL A 191 7.69 23.16 -0.65
N GLN A 192 6.67 23.96 -0.97
CA GLN A 192 5.31 23.78 -0.45
C GLN A 192 4.71 22.44 -0.91
N HIS A 193 4.82 22.13 -2.21
CA HIS A 193 4.33 20.86 -2.75
C HIS A 193 5.08 19.67 -2.18
N LYS A 194 6.40 19.78 -1.97
CA LYS A 194 7.19 18.75 -1.29
C LYS A 194 6.62 18.43 0.09
N HIS A 195 6.45 19.43 0.94
CA HIS A 195 5.94 19.21 2.30
C HIS A 195 4.53 18.60 2.29
N MET A 196 3.69 19.07 1.37
CA MET A 196 2.34 18.54 1.20
C MET A 196 2.34 17.07 0.75
N LEU A 197 3.14 16.70 -0.26
CA LEU A 197 3.22 15.31 -0.73
C LEU A 197 3.76 14.37 0.35
N ILE A 198 4.78 14.80 1.11
CA ILE A 198 5.30 14.01 2.24
C ILE A 198 4.20 13.83 3.31
N ALA A 199 3.52 14.91 3.69
CA ALA A 199 2.45 14.86 4.69
C ALA A 199 1.30 13.95 4.23
N PHE A 200 0.81 14.11 3.00
CA PHE A 200 -0.29 13.31 2.46
C PHE A 200 0.10 11.86 2.26
N SER A 201 1.32 11.56 1.78
CA SER A 201 1.81 10.18 1.66
C SER A 201 1.92 9.51 3.04
N THR A 202 2.33 10.25 4.06
CA THR A 202 2.42 9.76 5.45
C THR A 202 1.04 9.50 6.04
N ILE A 203 0.11 10.46 5.91
CA ILE A 203 -1.27 10.32 6.40
C ILE A 203 -1.97 9.16 5.70
N THR A 204 -1.83 9.05 4.37
CA THR A 204 -2.46 7.96 3.62
C THR A 204 -1.89 6.61 3.99
N THR A 205 -0.58 6.51 4.22
CA THR A 205 0.04 5.28 4.71
C THR A 205 -0.54 4.89 6.07
N ALA A 206 -0.60 5.82 7.02
CA ALA A 206 -1.15 5.54 8.35
C ALA A 206 -2.61 5.07 8.29
N LEU A 207 -3.47 5.80 7.55
CA LEU A 207 -4.89 5.47 7.41
C LEU A 207 -5.12 4.13 6.69
N THR A 208 -4.35 3.85 5.64
CA THR A 208 -4.43 2.58 4.89
C THR A 208 -4.07 1.38 5.76
N LEU A 209 -3.12 1.55 6.69
CA LEU A 209 -2.66 0.48 7.55
C LEU A 209 -3.60 0.17 8.73
N VAL A 210 -4.53 1.06 9.08
CA VAL A 210 -5.46 0.86 10.22
C VAL A 210 -6.19 -0.49 10.12
N GLY A 211 -6.71 -0.83 8.94
CA GLY A 211 -7.48 -2.05 8.72
C GLY A 211 -6.67 -3.33 8.90
N VAL A 212 -5.48 -3.38 8.30
CA VAL A 212 -4.60 -4.56 8.41
C VAL A 212 -4.03 -4.70 9.82
N CYS A 213 -3.65 -3.59 10.48
CA CYS A 213 -3.15 -3.61 11.85
C CYS A 213 -4.22 -4.11 12.84
N LYS A 214 -5.49 -3.68 12.71
CA LYS A 214 -6.61 -4.21 13.51
C LYS A 214 -6.78 -5.72 13.30
N THR A 215 -6.73 -6.16 12.05
CA THR A 215 -6.86 -7.58 11.70
C THR A 215 -5.75 -8.41 12.33
N MET A 216 -4.49 -7.95 12.21
CA MET A 216 -3.35 -8.62 12.80
C MET A 216 -3.40 -8.64 14.34
N PHE A 217 -3.75 -7.52 14.97
CA PHE A 217 -3.87 -7.44 16.42
C PHE A 217 -4.91 -8.44 16.96
N ASN A 218 -6.07 -8.54 16.29
CA ASN A 218 -7.10 -9.50 16.65
C ASN A 218 -6.62 -10.96 16.49
N GLN A 219 -5.88 -11.27 15.42
CA GLN A 219 -5.31 -12.60 15.22
C GLN A 219 -4.26 -12.94 16.29
N PHE A 220 -3.39 -11.99 16.64
CA PHE A 220 -2.37 -12.17 17.68
C PHE A 220 -3.01 -12.37 19.06
N ARG A 221 -4.02 -11.56 19.40
CA ARG A 221 -4.77 -11.69 20.66
C ARG A 221 -5.44 -13.07 20.77
N ASN A 222 -5.97 -13.61 19.68
CA ASN A 222 -6.61 -14.93 19.69
C ASN A 222 -5.58 -16.07 19.87
N LEU A 223 -4.35 -15.89 19.36
CA LEU A 223 -3.25 -16.82 19.61
C LEU A 223 -2.83 -16.87 21.08
N CYS A 224 -2.72 -15.72 21.76
CA CYS A 224 -2.33 -15.67 23.17
C CYS A 224 -3.41 -16.23 24.13
N LYS A 225 -4.64 -16.46 23.65
CA LYS A 225 -5.74 -17.03 24.42
C LYS A 225 -5.95 -18.53 24.21
N SER A 226 -5.25 -19.13 23.24
CA SER A 226 -5.30 -20.56 22.94
C SER A 226 -4.13 -21.28 23.60
#